data_AF-A0A810PYD3-F1
#
_entry.id   AF-A0A810PYD3-F1
#
_cell.length_a   1.000
_cell.length_b   1.000
_cell.length_c   1.000
_cell.angle_alpha   90.00
_cell.angle_beta   90.00
_cell.angle_gamma   90.00
#
_symmetry.space_group_name_H-M   'P 1'
#
loop_
_entity.id
_entity.type
_entity.pdbx_description
1 polymer ?
#
loop_
_entity_poly.entity_id
_entity_poly.type
_entity_poly.pdbx_seq_one_letter_code
_entity_poly.pdbx_strand_id
1 'polypeptide(L)'
;MYNRYIRNEQGAYSRIPQQEPAPGPVSGRPPPPPPSEPPPPGGDSSPGSLPPGGPPPKPQEPSPRPPEGRFLDRLLSRLHLGDIDSGDLLLLLILFFLFREEADEEVLIAIGLLLIL
;
A
#
# COMPACT_ATOMS: atom_id res chain seq x y z
N MET A 1 -12.32 18.46 13.52
CA MET A 1 -10.97 18.78 13.02
C MET A 1 -10.07 17.60 13.32
N TYR A 2 -9.31 17.10 12.34
CA TYR A 2 -8.28 16.08 12.58
C TYR A 2 -6.91 16.68 12.30
N ASN A 3 -5.91 16.26 13.08
CA ASN A 3 -4.52 16.66 12.86
C ASN A 3 -3.98 15.92 11.63
N ARG A 4 -3.40 16.66 10.68
CA ARG A 4 -2.77 16.08 9.48
C ARG A 4 -1.28 15.92 9.73
N TYR A 5 -0.72 14.76 9.40
CA TYR A 5 0.70 14.46 9.51
C TYR A 5 1.28 14.09 8.15
N ILE A 6 2.55 14.41 7.93
CA ILE A 6 3.31 14.04 6.73
C ILE A 6 4.56 13.26 7.14
N ARG A 7 4.83 12.17 6.44
CA ARG A 7 6.03 11.35 6.64
C ARG A 7 7.18 11.95 5.84
N ASN A 8 8.32 12.20 6.47
CA ASN A 8 9.54 12.58 5.77
C ASN A 8 10.29 11.34 5.25
N GLU A 9 11.29 11.55 4.39
CA GLU A 9 12.09 10.48 3.77
C GLU A 9 12.83 9.60 4.80
N GLN A 10 13.07 10.12 6.00
CA GLN A 10 13.68 9.42 7.14
C GLN A 10 12.65 8.62 7.96
N GLY A 11 11.38 8.66 7.57
CA GLY A 11 10.30 7.90 8.19
C GLY A 11 9.68 8.54 9.44
N ALA A 12 10.10 9.74 9.83
CA ALA A 12 9.49 10.50 10.91
C ALA A 12 8.25 11.27 10.43
N TYR A 13 7.26 11.41 11.31
CA TYR A 13 6.01 12.13 11.02
C TYR A 13 6.04 13.54 11.61
N SER A 14 5.77 14.54 10.77
CA SER A 14 5.64 15.95 11.20
C SER A 14 4.19 16.44 11.04
N ARG A 15 3.70 17.23 12.00
CA ARG A 15 2.34 17.78 11.98
C ARG A 15 2.26 18.94 11.01
N ILE A 16 1.32 18.89 10.08
CA ILE A 16 0.98 20.02 9.20
C ILE A 16 0.14 21.01 10.02
N PRO A 17 0.56 22.29 10.14
CA PRO A 17 -0.28 23.33 10.71
C PRO A 17 -1.59 23.37 9.93
N GLN A 18 -2.72 23.20 10.62
CA GLN A 18 -4.01 23.41 9.96
C GLN A 18 -4.07 24.88 9.55
N GLN A 19 -4.15 25.12 8.24
CA GLN A 19 -4.51 26.42 7.73
C GLN A 19 -5.96 26.63 8.16
N GLU A 20 -6.17 27.47 9.17
CA GLU A 20 -7.48 27.88 9.64
C GLU A 20 -8.32 28.30 8.42
N PRO A 21 -9.54 27.78 8.22
CA PRO A 21 -10.42 28.27 7.17
C PRO A 21 -10.57 29.78 7.38
N ALA A 22 -10.25 30.57 6.35
CA ALA A 22 -10.33 32.02 6.44
C ALA A 22 -11.70 32.43 6.99
N PRO A 23 -11.79 33.11 8.15
CA PRO A 23 -13.04 33.68 8.58
C PRO A 23 -13.43 34.73 7.54
N GLY A 24 -14.61 34.54 6.93
CA GLY A 24 -15.29 35.59 6.19
C GLY A 24 -15.54 36.83 7.06
N PRO A 25 -16.02 37.90 6.42
CA PRO A 25 -15.39 39.22 6.40
C PRO A 25 -15.52 39.96 7.74
N VAL A 26 -14.39 40.39 8.31
CA VAL A 26 -14.35 41.45 9.31
C VAL A 26 -13.23 42.42 8.99
N SER A 27 -13.62 43.60 8.49
CA SER A 27 -12.79 44.78 8.42
C SER A 27 -12.07 45.03 9.75
N GLY A 28 -10.76 45.25 9.72
CA GLY A 28 -10.12 46.18 10.66
C GLY A 28 -9.18 45.66 11.75
N ARG A 29 -8.32 44.65 11.51
CA ARG A 29 -7.15 44.44 12.40
C ARG A 29 -5.88 44.03 11.63
N PRO A 30 -4.72 44.68 11.88
CA PRO A 30 -3.45 44.22 11.34
C PRO A 30 -3.05 42.84 11.93
N PRO A 31 -2.44 41.94 11.14
CA PRO A 31 -2.01 40.63 11.60
C PRO A 31 -0.81 40.73 12.56
N PRO A 32 -0.68 39.82 13.56
CA PRO A 32 0.49 39.74 14.42
C PRO A 32 1.74 39.26 13.64
N PRO A 33 2.97 39.63 14.06
CA PRO A 33 4.20 39.19 13.41
C PRO A 33 4.40 37.67 13.56
N PRO A 34 5.08 37.03 12.59
CA PRO A 34 5.42 35.62 12.68
C PRO A 34 6.39 35.34 13.86
N PRO A 35 6.23 34.22 14.59
CA PRO A 35 7.22 33.77 15.56
C PRO A 35 8.58 33.54 14.89
N SER A 36 9.65 34.02 15.51
CA SER A 36 11.03 33.76 15.10
C SER A 36 11.33 32.26 15.10
N GLU A 37 11.83 31.74 13.98
CA GLU A 37 12.37 30.38 13.93
C GLU A 37 13.58 30.25 14.88
N PRO A 38 13.67 29.18 15.69
CA PRO A 38 14.90 28.85 16.40
C PRO A 38 16.00 28.48 15.39
N PRO A 39 17.28 28.80 15.67
CA PRO A 39 18.37 28.51 14.75
C PRO A 39 18.53 26.99 14.58
N PRO A 40 18.84 26.50 13.36
CA PRO A 40 19.23 25.11 13.18
C PRO A 40 20.55 24.85 13.92
N PRO A 41 20.67 23.74 14.68
CA PRO A 41 21.96 23.30 15.19
C PRO A 41 22.88 22.95 14.02
N GLY A 42 24.10 23.49 14.07
CA GLY A 42 25.14 23.32 13.06
C GLY A 42 25.48 21.87 12.76
N GLY A 43 25.81 21.63 11.50
CA GLY A 43 26.19 20.33 10.96
C GLY A 43 26.99 20.57 9.68
N ASP A 44 28.16 21.15 9.85
CA ASP A 44 29.16 21.30 8.81
C ASP A 44 29.68 19.92 8.43
N SER A 45 29.59 19.53 7.16
CA SER A 45 30.59 18.76 6.38
C SER A 45 29.97 18.23 5.08
N SER A 46 30.40 18.77 3.94
CA SER A 46 30.26 18.12 2.62
C SER A 46 30.93 16.74 2.61
N PRO A 47 30.52 15.82 1.73
CA PRO A 47 31.39 15.56 0.59
C PRO A 47 30.67 15.16 -0.72
N GLY A 48 31.30 15.49 -1.84
CA GLY A 48 31.37 14.56 -2.97
C GLY A 48 30.46 14.85 -4.17
N SER A 49 31.00 15.63 -5.10
CA SER A 49 30.67 15.63 -6.52
C SER A 49 30.42 14.22 -7.10
N LEU A 50 29.24 13.96 -7.66
CA LEU A 50 28.98 12.81 -8.54
C LEU A 50 29.47 13.13 -9.97
N PRO A 51 30.21 12.23 -10.66
CA PRO A 51 30.63 12.47 -12.03
C PRO A 51 29.45 12.29 -13.01
N PRO A 52 29.35 13.10 -14.08
CA PRO A 52 28.35 12.90 -15.12
C PRO A 52 28.86 11.88 -16.14
N GLY A 53 28.16 10.77 -16.33
CA GLY A 53 28.40 9.87 -17.47
C GLY A 53 28.45 8.39 -17.10
N GLY A 54 27.28 7.79 -16.97
CA GLY A 54 27.11 6.34 -17.06
C GLY A 54 25.79 6.06 -17.79
N PRO A 55 25.73 5.06 -18.70
CA PRO A 55 24.46 4.66 -19.32
C PRO A 55 23.48 4.21 -18.23
N PRO A 56 22.16 4.39 -18.43
CA PRO A 56 21.17 3.99 -17.44
C PRO A 56 21.31 2.49 -17.13
N PRO A 57 21.13 2.06 -15.86
CA PRO A 57 21.07 0.64 -15.55
C PRO A 57 19.94 0.00 -16.38
N LYS A 58 20.27 -1.07 -17.11
CA LYS A 58 19.26 -1.85 -17.84
C LYS A 58 18.17 -2.29 -16.86
N PRO A 59 16.89 -2.34 -17.28
CA PRO A 59 15.82 -2.92 -16.48
C PRO A 59 16.27 -4.32 -16.06
N GLN A 60 16.37 -4.57 -14.76
CA GLN A 60 16.57 -5.92 -14.25
C GLN A 60 15.40 -6.75 -14.77
N GLU A 61 15.69 -7.79 -15.54
CA GLU A 61 14.67 -8.77 -15.94
C GLU A 61 13.98 -9.29 -14.68
N PRO A 62 12.64 -9.43 -14.68
CA PRO A 62 11.93 -10.00 -13.55
C PRO A 62 12.54 -11.37 -13.24
N SER A 63 13.06 -11.50 -12.01
CA SER A 63 13.63 -12.74 -11.51
C SER A 63 12.72 -13.92 -11.89
N PRO A 64 13.23 -15.03 -12.45
CA PRO A 64 12.41 -16.15 -12.86
C PRO A 64 11.66 -16.65 -11.62
N ARG A 65 10.33 -16.45 -11.63
CA ARG A 65 9.43 -16.97 -10.59
C ARG A 65 9.75 -18.46 -10.37
N PRO A 66 9.79 -18.93 -9.11
CA PRO A 66 10.13 -20.32 -8.78
C PRO A 66 9.31 -21.29 -9.65
N PRO A 67 9.91 -22.42 -10.08
CA PRO A 67 9.26 -23.37 -10.99
C PRO A 67 7.98 -23.99 -10.43
N GLU A 68 7.75 -23.87 -9.11
CA GLU A 68 6.59 -24.41 -8.39
C GLU A 68 5.26 -23.83 -8.88
N GLY A 69 5.23 -22.54 -9.25
CA GLY A 69 4.03 -21.92 -9.81
C GLY A 69 3.60 -22.55 -11.13
N ARG A 70 4.56 -23.01 -11.94
CA ARG A 70 4.31 -23.50 -13.31
C ARG A 70 3.48 -24.79 -13.37
N PHE A 71 3.55 -25.61 -12.33
CA PHE A 71 2.77 -26.85 -12.24
C PHE A 71 1.33 -26.55 -11.83
N LEU A 72 1.17 -25.73 -10.78
CA LEU A 72 -0.14 -25.29 -10.30
C LEU A 72 -0.87 -24.48 -11.37
N ASP A 73 -0.19 -23.54 -12.03
CA ASP A 73 -0.73 -22.75 -13.15
C ASP A 73 -1.25 -23.64 -14.27
N ARG A 74 -0.54 -24.73 -14.58
CA ARG A 74 -0.93 -25.68 -15.63
C ARG A 74 -2.15 -26.52 -15.21
N LEU A 75 -2.25 -26.90 -13.94
CA LEU A 75 -3.42 -27.58 -13.39
C LEU A 75 -4.64 -26.66 -13.34
N LEU A 76 -4.47 -25.43 -12.85
CA LEU A 76 -5.50 -24.40 -12.83
C LEU A 76 -6.01 -24.11 -14.24
N SER A 77 -5.09 -23.96 -15.20
CA SER A 77 -5.44 -23.79 -16.62
C SER A 77 -6.25 -24.95 -17.17
N ARG A 78 -5.93 -26.20 -16.80
CA ARG A 78 -6.69 -27.40 -17.22
C ARG A 78 -8.07 -27.48 -16.59
N LEU A 79 -8.21 -26.99 -15.37
CA LEU A 79 -9.46 -26.93 -14.64
C LEU A 79 -10.27 -25.65 -14.97
N HIS A 80 -9.83 -24.84 -15.92
CA HIS A 80 -10.43 -23.55 -16.27
C HIS A 80 -10.50 -22.58 -15.06
N LEU A 81 -9.61 -22.76 -14.09
CA LEU A 81 -9.44 -21.93 -12.89
C LEU A 81 -8.30 -20.91 -13.03
N GLY A 82 -7.69 -20.80 -14.21
CA GLY A 82 -6.55 -19.92 -14.46
C GLY A 82 -6.88 -18.42 -14.38
N ASP A 83 -8.15 -18.08 -14.63
CA ASP A 83 -8.66 -16.70 -14.60
C ASP A 83 -9.47 -16.39 -13.32
N ILE A 84 -9.55 -17.35 -12.37
CA ILE A 84 -10.32 -17.22 -11.13
C ILE A 84 -9.53 -16.40 -10.10
N ASP A 85 -10.22 -15.59 -9.30
CA ASP A 85 -9.58 -14.79 -8.27
C ASP A 85 -8.96 -15.69 -7.19
N SER A 86 -7.83 -15.23 -6.63
CA SER A 86 -7.19 -15.95 -5.52
C SER A 86 -8.12 -16.15 -4.32
N GLY A 87 -9.09 -15.25 -4.13
CA GLY A 87 -10.15 -15.36 -3.12
C GLY A 87 -11.07 -16.54 -3.40
N ASP A 88 -11.56 -16.68 -4.64
CA ASP A 88 -12.41 -17.78 -5.06
C ASP A 88 -11.68 -19.12 -5.00
N LEU A 89 -10.40 -19.14 -5.36
CA LEU A 89 -9.58 -20.34 -5.22
C LEU A 89 -9.42 -20.75 -3.76
N LEU A 90 -9.24 -19.79 -2.86
CA LEU A 90 -9.19 -20.03 -1.42
C LEU A 90 -10.56 -20.48 -0.90
N LEU A 91 -11.65 -19.87 -1.35
CA LEU A 91 -13.02 -20.25 -1.02
C LEU A 91 -13.32 -21.67 -1.48
N LEU A 92 -12.91 -22.05 -2.69
CA LEU A 92 -13.02 -23.41 -3.21
C LEU A 92 -12.19 -24.39 -2.38
N LEU A 93 -10.98 -24.03 -1.97
CA LEU A 93 -10.15 -24.85 -1.09
C LEU A 93 -10.79 -25.05 0.29
N ILE A 94 -11.32 -23.98 0.87
CA ILE A 94 -12.04 -24.01 2.15
C ILE A 94 -13.32 -24.84 2.01
N LEU A 95 -14.12 -24.63 0.97
CA LEU A 95 -15.33 -25.38 0.69
C LEU A 95 -15.03 -26.88 0.52
N PHE A 96 -13.97 -27.22 -0.20
CA PHE A 96 -13.49 -28.60 -0.35
C PHE A 96 -13.08 -29.22 0.99
N PHE A 97 -12.36 -28.46 1.83
CA PHE A 97 -11.94 -28.91 3.14
C PHE A 97 -13.12 -29.15 4.08
N LEU A 98 -14.05 -28.19 4.14
CA LEU A 98 -15.28 -28.30 4.93
C LEU A 98 -16.14 -29.48 4.47
N PHE A 99 -16.27 -29.70 3.17
CA PHE A 99 -16.99 -30.84 2.63
C PHE A 99 -16.31 -32.17 3.01
N ARG A 100 -14.98 -32.21 2.96
CA ARG A 100 -14.20 -33.39 3.37
C ARG A 100 -14.31 -33.69 4.86
N GLU A 101 -14.42 -32.65 5.69
CA GLU A 101 -14.57 -32.79 7.14
C GLU A 101 -16.03 -32.98 7.59
N GLU A 102 -16.98 -33.06 6.65
CA GLU A 102 -18.42 -33.17 6.95
C GLU A 102 -18.91 -32.01 7.85
N ALA A 103 -18.47 -30.79 7.53
CA ALA A 103 -18.92 -29.58 8.22
C ALA A 103 -20.41 -29.29 8.03
N ASP A 104 -20.95 -28.40 8.87
CA ASP A 104 -22.37 -28.01 8.85
C ASP A 104 -22.84 -27.58 7.45
N GLU A 105 -24.00 -28.13 7.04
CA GLU A 105 -24.58 -27.90 5.71
C GLU A 105 -24.86 -26.42 5.45
N GLU A 106 -25.27 -25.68 6.47
CA GLU A 106 -25.53 -24.25 6.39
C GLU A 106 -24.26 -23.45 6.03
N VAL A 107 -23.11 -23.87 6.56
CA VAL A 107 -21.82 -23.21 6.28
C VAL A 107 -21.38 -23.52 4.85
N LEU A 108 -21.51 -24.77 4.42
CA LEU A 108 -21.22 -25.18 3.04
C LEU A 108 -22.08 -24.40 2.04
N ILE A 109 -23.38 -24.26 2.32
CA ILE A 109 -24.31 -23.49 1.49
C ILE A 109 -23.94 -22.01 1.51
N ALA A 110 -23.67 -21.42 2.67
CA ALA A 110 -23.32 -19.99 2.77
C ALA A 110 -22.05 -19.66 1.98
N ILE A 111 -21.01 -20.49 2.11
CA ILE A 111 -19.75 -20.33 1.38
C ILE A 111 -19.95 -20.62 -0.11
N GLY A 112 -20.75 -21.62 -0.47
CA GLY A 112 -21.09 -21.91 -1.86
C GLY A 112 -21.88 -20.78 -2.54
N LEU A 113 -22.79 -20.13 -1.81
CA LEU A 113 -23.53 -18.96 -2.27
C LEU A 113 -22.63 -17.73 -2.39
N LEU A 114 -21.67 -17.55 -1.47
CA LEU A 114 -20.68 -16.47 -1.54
C LEU A 114 -19.80 -16.58 -2.79
N LEU A 115 -19.52 -17.80 -3.26
CA LEU A 115 -18.70 -18.04 -4.46
C LEU A 115 -19.39 -17.64 -5.77
N ILE A 116 -20.72 -17.59 -5.79
CA ILE A 116 -21.51 -17.25 -6.98
C ILE A 116 -22.05 -15.81 -6.97
N LEU A 117 -21.79 -15.06 -5.89
CA LEU A 117 -22.29 -13.71 -5.66
C LEU A 117 -21.39 -12.66 -6.32
#